data_AF-A0A1V6APV0-F1
#
_entry.id   AF-A0A1V6APV0-F1
#
_cell.length_a   1.000
_cell.length_b   1.000
_cell.length_c   1.000
_cell.angle_alpha   90.00
_cell.angle_beta   90.00
_cell.angle_gamma   90.00
#
_symmetry.space_group_name_H-M   'P 1'
#
loop_
_entity.id
_entity.type
_entity.pdbx_description
1 polymer ?
#
loop_
_entity_poly.entity_id
_entity_poly.type
_entity_poly.pdbx_seq_one_letter_code
_entity_poly.pdbx_strand_id
1 'polypeptide(L)'
;MKKLLPVMFVLLICACGSLMPVPEWKEKGARYLDEYTNSFLKGKELSSEPHFVKATREIAAGNDLRLLAVAYLTKYALHTASLERFDDSEFRKIERLEPDEADMAYCRFLQGNFAAVNASALPARYSGLLKAAQRKDVALAAHEISAIIDPVSRLVAAGVWVKHLPYDENILQTAIDTASASGWRRPLLAYLEKLHAFYLESGDTDKARAMRNRIELLKMEKDKK
;
A
#
# COMPACT_ATOMS: atom_id res chain seq x y z
N MET A 1 -51.40 54.77 -38.99
CA MET A 1 -50.26 54.81 -38.05
C MET A 1 -50.39 53.65 -37.07
N LYS A 2 -49.46 52.69 -37.08
CA LYS A 2 -48.79 52.06 -35.92
C LYS A 2 -48.00 50.84 -36.41
N LYS A 3 -46.73 50.83 -36.02
CA LYS A 3 -45.60 50.15 -36.66
C LYS A 3 -45.45 48.71 -36.14
N LEU A 4 -44.97 47.83 -37.02
CA LEU A 4 -44.34 46.55 -36.68
C LEU A 4 -43.07 46.81 -35.85
N LEU A 5 -42.85 46.02 -34.80
CA LEU A 5 -41.57 45.91 -34.11
C LEU A 5 -41.32 44.45 -33.70
N PRO A 6 -40.28 43.78 -34.23
CA PRO A 6 -39.86 42.45 -33.79
C PRO A 6 -38.55 42.51 -32.96
N VAL A 7 -38.22 41.37 -32.35
CA VAL A 7 -36.89 40.95 -31.85
C VAL A 7 -36.47 41.51 -30.47
N MET A 8 -36.22 40.64 -29.50
CA MET A 8 -34.86 40.17 -29.18
C MET A 8 -34.85 39.22 -27.98
N PHE A 9 -34.64 37.93 -28.28
CA PHE A 9 -34.38 36.86 -27.32
C PHE A 9 -32.90 36.95 -26.93
N VAL A 10 -32.62 37.37 -25.69
CA VAL A 10 -31.26 37.35 -25.12
C VAL A 10 -31.14 36.08 -24.28
N LEU A 11 -30.60 35.01 -24.87
CA LEU A 11 -30.02 33.92 -24.10
C LEU A 11 -28.69 34.41 -23.53
N LEU A 12 -28.69 34.78 -22.25
CA LEU A 12 -27.46 34.82 -21.47
C LEU A 12 -27.02 33.38 -21.21
N ILE A 13 -26.08 32.91 -22.03
CA ILE A 13 -25.33 31.69 -21.71
C ILE A 13 -24.33 32.08 -20.61
N CYS A 14 -24.73 31.92 -19.36
CA CYS A 14 -23.80 31.89 -18.23
C CYS A 14 -22.98 30.60 -18.34
N ALA A 15 -21.82 30.67 -18.99
CA ALA A 15 -20.78 29.66 -18.88
C ALA A 15 -20.19 29.70 -17.46
N CYS A 16 -20.91 29.11 -16.49
CA CYS A 16 -20.41 28.86 -15.15
C CYS A 16 -19.42 27.70 -15.17
N GLY A 17 -18.20 27.96 -14.69
CA GLY A 17 -17.32 26.93 -14.11
C GLY A 17 -16.24 26.39 -15.05
N SER A 18 -15.16 27.15 -15.24
CA SER A 18 -13.87 26.53 -15.53
C SER A 18 -13.46 25.70 -14.31
N LEU A 19 -13.62 24.37 -14.36
CA LEU A 19 -12.84 23.50 -13.48
C LEU A 19 -11.36 23.82 -13.77
N MET A 20 -10.62 24.31 -12.77
CA MET A 20 -9.18 24.45 -12.92
C MET A 20 -8.59 23.06 -13.21
N PRO A 21 -7.81 22.90 -14.28
CA PRO A 21 -7.18 21.62 -14.59
C PRO A 21 -6.24 21.24 -13.44
N VAL A 22 -6.13 19.94 -13.17
CA VAL A 22 -5.18 19.42 -12.17
C VAL A 22 -3.76 19.86 -12.58
N PRO A 23 -2.94 20.39 -11.66
CA PRO A 23 -1.56 20.77 -11.99
C PRO A 23 -0.75 19.58 -12.52
N GLU A 24 0.04 19.81 -13.57
CA GLU A 24 0.80 18.75 -14.27
C GLU A 24 1.72 17.96 -13.33
N TRP A 25 2.36 18.62 -12.36
CA TRP A 25 3.24 17.98 -11.38
C TRP A 25 2.49 16.95 -10.52
N LYS A 26 1.21 17.16 -10.24
CA LYS A 26 0.37 16.25 -9.44
C LYS A 26 0.02 15.01 -10.25
N GLU A 27 -0.27 15.17 -11.54
CA GLU A 27 -0.50 14.05 -12.46
C GLU A 27 0.77 13.22 -12.68
N LYS A 28 1.92 13.87 -12.93
CA LYS A 28 3.22 13.20 -13.08
C LYS A 28 3.63 12.47 -11.80
N GLY A 29 3.49 13.12 -10.65
CA GLY A 29 3.76 12.54 -9.34
C GLY A 29 2.95 11.28 -9.09
N ALA A 30 1.63 11.34 -9.31
CA ALA A 30 0.73 10.19 -9.18
C ALA A 30 1.12 9.04 -10.14
N ARG A 31 1.34 9.34 -11.42
CA ARG A 31 1.75 8.32 -12.41
C ARG A 31 3.05 7.63 -12.02
N TYR A 32 4.08 8.38 -11.61
CA TYR A 32 5.35 7.79 -11.19
C TYR A 32 5.21 6.96 -9.90
N LEU A 33 4.33 7.35 -8.99
CA LEU A 33 4.05 6.57 -7.77
C LEU A 33 3.31 5.25 -8.10
N ASP A 34 2.41 5.26 -9.08
CA ASP A 34 1.74 4.05 -9.57
C ASP A 34 2.71 3.13 -10.31
N GLU A 35 3.60 3.68 -11.14
CA GLU A 35 4.66 2.92 -11.82
C GLU A 35 5.63 2.29 -10.80
N TYR A 36 5.99 3.04 -9.76
CA TYR A 36 6.76 2.52 -8.63
C TYR A 36 6.04 1.36 -7.94
N THR A 37 4.77 1.55 -7.56
CA THR A 37 3.98 0.53 -6.87
C THR A 37 3.91 -0.76 -7.67
N ASN A 38 3.60 -0.67 -8.96
CA ASN A 38 3.53 -1.81 -9.86
C ASN A 38 4.88 -2.51 -10.04
N SER A 39 5.95 -1.74 -10.24
CA SER A 39 7.30 -2.28 -10.48
C SER A 39 7.89 -2.90 -9.21
N PHE A 40 7.65 -2.29 -8.04
CA PHE A 40 8.02 -2.81 -6.73
C PHE A 40 7.37 -4.17 -6.47
N LEU A 41 6.04 -4.26 -6.58
CA LEU A 41 5.29 -5.50 -6.30
C LEU A 41 5.65 -6.62 -7.29
N LYS A 42 5.92 -6.29 -8.55
CA LYS A 42 6.39 -7.25 -9.57
C LYS A 42 7.87 -7.65 -9.39
N GLY A 43 8.59 -7.05 -8.45
CA GLY A 43 10.01 -7.32 -8.22
C GLY A 43 10.92 -6.86 -9.37
N LYS A 44 10.49 -5.84 -10.12
CA LYS A 44 11.23 -5.21 -11.23
C LYS A 44 11.97 -3.95 -10.82
N GLU A 45 11.71 -3.43 -9.62
CA GLU A 45 12.36 -2.23 -9.13
C GLU A 45 13.80 -2.53 -8.72
N LEU A 46 14.73 -1.66 -9.14
CA LEU A 46 16.16 -1.74 -8.84
C LEU A 46 16.47 -1.12 -7.47
N SER A 47 17.71 -1.27 -7.00
CA SER A 47 18.21 -0.69 -5.75
C SER A 47 18.06 0.83 -5.65
N SER A 48 17.97 1.56 -6.76
CA SER A 48 17.80 3.02 -6.79
C SER A 48 16.34 3.50 -6.83
N GLU A 49 15.36 2.60 -6.88
CA GLU A 49 13.92 2.92 -6.94
C GLU A 49 13.57 4.13 -7.85
N PRO A 50 13.95 4.10 -9.15
CA PRO A 50 13.91 5.28 -10.03
C PRO A 50 12.52 5.92 -10.16
N HIS A 51 11.44 5.14 -10.11
CA HIS A 51 10.09 5.70 -10.21
C HIS A 51 9.70 6.46 -8.94
N PHE A 52 10.12 5.97 -7.76
CA PHE A 52 9.88 6.65 -6.49
C PHE A 52 10.61 8.01 -6.42
N VAL A 53 11.87 8.03 -6.88
CA VAL A 53 12.66 9.27 -6.96
C VAL A 53 12.01 10.28 -7.90
N LYS A 54 11.49 9.84 -9.05
CA LYS A 54 10.75 10.72 -9.97
C LYS A 54 9.45 11.24 -9.33
N ALA A 55 8.67 10.37 -8.69
CA ALA A 55 7.43 10.76 -8.03
C ALA A 55 7.65 11.84 -6.97
N THR A 56 8.58 11.59 -6.04
CA THR A 56 8.91 12.54 -4.96
C THR A 56 9.46 13.87 -5.48
N ARG A 57 10.25 13.86 -6.57
CA ARG A 57 10.74 15.08 -7.21
C ARG A 57 9.62 15.94 -7.81
N GLU A 58 8.67 15.34 -8.52
CA GLU A 58 7.53 16.06 -9.09
C GLU A 58 6.62 16.62 -7.99
N ILE A 59 6.36 15.83 -6.93
CA ILE A 59 5.57 16.27 -5.78
C ILE A 59 6.26 17.43 -5.04
N ALA A 60 7.58 17.33 -4.81
CA ALA A 60 8.35 18.39 -4.15
C ALA A 60 8.38 19.68 -4.96
N ALA A 61 8.38 19.62 -6.30
CA ALA A 61 8.29 20.80 -7.16
C ALA A 61 6.97 21.57 -6.96
N GLY A 62 5.91 20.90 -6.52
CA GLY A 62 4.62 21.50 -6.15
C GLY A 62 4.54 22.04 -4.72
N ASN A 63 5.58 21.82 -3.89
CA ASN A 63 5.60 22.17 -2.46
C ASN A 63 4.40 21.58 -1.67
N ASP A 64 3.97 20.35 -2.01
CA ASP A 64 2.85 19.66 -1.35
C ASP A 64 3.43 18.59 -0.40
N LEU A 65 3.76 19.01 0.83
CA LEU A 65 4.33 18.14 1.86
C LEU A 65 3.37 17.02 2.27
N ARG A 66 2.06 17.29 2.23
CA ARG A 66 1.02 16.30 2.46
C ARG A 66 1.10 15.15 1.46
N LEU A 67 1.19 15.46 0.17
CA LEU A 67 1.32 14.42 -0.86
C LEU A 67 2.68 13.71 -0.79
N LEU A 68 3.73 14.41 -0.34
CA LEU A 68 5.04 13.80 -0.12
C LEU A 68 4.99 12.77 1.02
N ALA A 69 4.28 13.07 2.11
CA ALA A 69 4.03 12.13 3.21
C ALA A 69 3.32 10.87 2.70
N VAL A 70 2.26 11.03 1.89
CA VAL A 70 1.53 9.91 1.26
C VAL A 70 2.46 9.05 0.39
N ALA A 71 3.38 9.66 -0.38
CA ALA A 71 4.36 8.91 -1.16
C ALA A 71 5.26 8.04 -0.28
N TYR A 72 5.85 8.60 0.79
CA TYR A 72 6.69 7.83 1.72
C TYR A 72 5.91 6.74 2.45
N LEU A 73 4.69 7.03 2.93
CA LEU A 73 3.83 6.03 3.56
C LEU A 73 3.45 4.91 2.58
N THR A 74 3.26 5.23 1.30
CA THR A 74 3.04 4.23 0.24
C THR A 74 4.24 3.30 0.12
N LYS A 75 5.46 3.86 0.04
CA LYS A 75 6.69 3.06 0.06
C LYS A 75 6.76 2.15 1.28
N TYR A 76 6.53 2.67 2.49
CA TYR A 76 6.58 1.86 3.71
C TYR A 76 5.52 0.76 3.76
N ALA A 77 4.33 1.05 3.24
CA ALA A 77 3.27 0.06 3.10
C ALA A 77 3.67 -1.07 2.16
N LEU A 78 4.30 -0.78 1.02
CA LEU A 78 4.76 -1.81 0.08
C LEU A 78 5.89 -2.67 0.64
N HIS A 79 6.84 -2.06 1.34
CA HIS A 79 7.86 -2.79 2.09
C HIS A 79 7.22 -3.70 3.14
N THR A 80 6.25 -3.20 3.90
CA THR A 80 5.50 -4.00 4.89
C THR A 80 4.73 -5.15 4.24
N ALA A 81 4.05 -4.89 3.13
CA ALA A 81 3.33 -5.89 2.34
C ALA A 81 4.26 -6.99 1.78
N SER A 82 5.55 -6.70 1.63
CA SER A 82 6.57 -7.66 1.17
C SER A 82 7.43 -8.22 2.31
N LEU A 83 7.02 -8.04 3.57
CA LEU A 83 7.78 -8.44 4.77
C LEU A 83 9.19 -7.82 4.89
N GLU A 84 9.44 -6.73 4.17
CA GLU A 84 10.71 -6.01 4.18
C GLU A 84 10.74 -4.93 5.26
N ARG A 85 11.94 -4.58 5.71
CA ARG A 85 12.13 -3.43 6.61
C ARG A 85 11.99 -2.14 5.82
N PHE A 86 11.56 -1.08 6.51
CA PHE A 86 11.55 0.28 6.01
C PHE A 86 12.14 1.21 7.08
N ASP A 87 12.59 2.38 6.65
CA ASP A 87 13.07 3.45 7.51
C ASP A 87 12.12 4.65 7.39
N ASP A 88 11.65 5.18 8.51
CA ASP A 88 10.62 6.22 8.59
C ASP A 88 11.20 7.64 8.65
N SER A 89 12.51 7.82 8.48
CA SER A 89 13.19 9.09 8.76
C SER A 89 12.72 10.24 7.85
N GLU A 90 12.46 9.97 6.57
CA GLU A 90 11.98 11.00 5.64
C GLU A 90 10.56 11.44 5.97
N PHE A 91 9.65 10.50 6.24
CA PHE A 91 8.31 10.84 6.73
C PHE A 91 8.36 11.63 8.03
N ARG A 92 9.22 11.25 8.99
CA ARG A 92 9.39 12.00 10.25
C ARG A 92 9.87 13.44 10.04
N LYS A 93 10.65 13.72 9.00
CA LYS A 93 11.06 15.10 8.66
C LYS A 93 9.85 15.91 8.22
N ILE A 94 8.99 15.33 7.38
CA ILE A 94 7.76 15.96 6.88
C ILE A 94 6.78 16.20 8.04
N GLU A 95 6.53 15.19 8.85
CA GLU A 95 5.62 15.25 10.00
C GLU A 95 5.99 16.34 11.00
N ARG A 96 7.30 16.62 11.20
CA ARG A 96 7.75 17.71 12.09
C ARG A 96 7.38 19.09 11.56
N LEU A 97 7.17 19.24 10.26
CA LEU A 97 6.85 20.51 9.61
C LEU A 97 5.34 20.67 9.45
N GLU A 98 4.66 19.62 8.98
CA GLU A 98 3.21 19.59 8.77
C GLU A 98 2.64 18.31 9.40
N PRO A 99 2.32 18.34 10.71
CA PRO A 99 1.78 17.18 11.39
C PRO A 99 0.41 16.77 10.86
N ASP A 100 0.17 15.47 10.77
CA ASP A 100 -1.15 14.94 10.45
C ASP A 100 -1.42 13.60 11.13
N GLU A 101 -2.55 13.58 11.84
CA GLU A 101 -2.89 12.46 12.71
C GLU A 101 -3.23 11.18 11.94
N ALA A 102 -3.81 11.27 10.74
CA ALA A 102 -4.14 10.09 9.94
C ALA A 102 -2.86 9.43 9.40
N ASP A 103 -1.92 10.23 8.92
CA ASP A 103 -0.63 9.76 8.43
C ASP A 103 0.22 9.15 9.55
N MET A 104 0.25 9.79 10.72
CA MET A 104 0.93 9.23 11.89
C MET A 104 0.28 7.96 12.42
N ALA A 105 -1.07 7.90 12.46
CA ALA A 105 -1.78 6.69 12.86
C ALA A 105 -1.43 5.53 11.91
N TYR A 106 -1.39 5.79 10.60
CA TYR A 106 -1.00 4.78 9.62
C TYR A 106 0.47 4.37 9.74
N CYS A 107 1.39 5.32 9.92
CA CYS A 107 2.81 5.02 10.15
C CYS A 107 3.01 4.12 11.39
N ARG A 108 2.40 4.48 12.52
CA ARG A 108 2.46 3.69 13.76
C ARG A 108 1.87 2.29 13.58
N PHE A 109 0.81 2.17 12.80
CA PHE A 109 0.21 0.88 12.44
C PHE A 109 1.19 0.01 11.63
N LEU A 110 1.86 0.56 10.60
CA LEU A 110 2.88 -0.16 9.83
C LEU A 110 4.08 -0.59 10.70
N GLN A 111 4.42 0.23 11.70
CA GLN A 111 5.48 -0.04 12.69
C GLN A 111 5.09 -1.08 13.75
N GLY A 112 3.83 -1.51 13.81
CA GLY A 112 3.34 -2.42 14.86
C GLY A 112 3.19 -1.75 16.23
N ASN A 113 3.25 -0.41 16.31
CA ASN A 113 3.04 0.33 17.55
C ASN A 113 1.53 0.50 17.84
N PHE A 114 0.81 -0.62 17.94
CA PHE A 114 -0.66 -0.65 17.99
C PHE A 114 -1.26 0.12 19.18
N ALA A 115 -0.53 0.23 20.28
CA ALA A 115 -0.97 0.97 21.47
C ALA A 115 -0.98 2.51 21.24
N ALA A 116 -0.14 3.02 20.34
CA ALA A 116 -0.05 4.44 20.01
C ALA A 116 -0.85 4.82 18.75
N VAL A 117 -1.54 3.87 18.11
CA VAL A 117 -2.39 4.14 16.95
C VAL A 117 -3.69 4.78 17.43
N ASN A 118 -3.97 5.98 16.93
CA ASN A 118 -5.27 6.60 17.09
C ASN A 118 -6.29 5.90 16.18
N ALA A 119 -7.19 5.13 16.78
CA ALA A 119 -8.13 4.29 16.05
C ALA A 119 -9.11 5.10 15.18
N SER A 120 -9.46 6.34 15.55
CA SER A 120 -10.37 7.18 14.76
C SER A 120 -9.70 7.80 13.53
N ALA A 121 -8.37 7.85 13.50
CA ALA A 121 -7.58 8.41 12.41
C ALA A 121 -7.03 7.34 11.45
N LEU A 122 -7.03 6.06 11.86
CA LEU A 122 -6.60 4.96 11.02
C LEU A 122 -7.60 4.72 9.87
N PRO A 123 -7.15 4.41 8.63
CA PRO A 123 -8.05 4.04 7.55
C PRO A 123 -9.00 2.91 7.96
N ALA A 124 -10.31 3.12 7.73
CA ALA A 124 -11.38 2.25 8.25
C ALA A 124 -11.18 0.75 7.96
N ARG A 125 -10.58 0.43 6.81
CA ARG A 125 -10.24 -0.94 6.38
C ARG A 125 -9.29 -1.69 7.32
N TYR A 126 -8.54 -0.99 8.16
CA TYR A 126 -7.61 -1.58 9.13
C TYR A 126 -8.13 -1.53 10.58
N SER A 127 -9.31 -0.96 10.80
CA SER A 127 -9.86 -0.78 12.15
C SER A 127 -10.14 -2.11 12.87
N GLY A 128 -10.67 -3.10 12.14
CA GLY A 128 -10.89 -4.45 12.66
C GLY A 128 -9.57 -5.16 12.98
N LEU A 129 -8.57 -5.04 12.11
CA LEU A 129 -7.23 -5.58 12.37
C LEU A 129 -6.58 -4.95 13.60
N LEU A 130 -6.71 -3.64 13.80
CA LEU A 130 -6.20 -2.97 15.00
C LEU A 130 -6.82 -3.55 16.28
N LYS A 131 -8.14 -3.80 16.27
CA LYS A 131 -8.83 -4.45 17.40
C LYS A 131 -8.32 -5.88 17.63
N ALA A 132 -8.11 -6.65 16.56
CA ALA A 132 -7.52 -7.99 16.64
C ALA A 132 -6.13 -7.95 17.26
N ALA A 133 -5.29 -6.98 16.85
CA ALA A 133 -3.92 -6.82 17.33
C ALA A 133 -3.88 -6.47 18.83
N GLN A 134 -4.73 -5.54 19.27
CA GLN A 134 -4.86 -5.15 20.68
C GLN A 134 -5.30 -6.33 21.57
N ARG A 135 -6.12 -7.25 21.03
CA ARG A 135 -6.58 -8.46 21.73
C ARG A 135 -5.65 -9.66 21.56
N LYS A 136 -4.65 -9.56 20.67
CA LYS A 136 -3.79 -10.67 20.21
C LYS A 136 -4.61 -11.86 19.69
N ASP A 137 -5.70 -11.57 19.00
CA ASP A 137 -6.64 -12.57 18.48
C ASP A 137 -6.30 -12.92 17.02
N VAL A 138 -5.62 -14.05 16.84
CA VAL A 138 -5.16 -14.53 15.52
C VAL A 138 -6.34 -14.91 14.62
N ALA A 139 -7.40 -15.50 15.18
CA ALA A 139 -8.56 -15.92 14.40
C ALA A 139 -9.35 -14.71 13.86
N LEU A 140 -9.54 -13.69 14.71
CA LEU A 140 -10.12 -12.42 14.28
C LEU A 140 -9.22 -11.75 13.24
N ALA A 141 -7.90 -11.77 13.41
CA ALA A 141 -6.99 -11.19 12.43
C ALA A 141 -7.09 -11.86 11.05
N ALA A 142 -7.14 -13.19 10.99
CA ALA A 142 -7.32 -13.92 9.73
C ALA A 142 -8.63 -13.53 9.03
N HIS A 143 -9.73 -13.40 9.79
CA HIS A 143 -10.99 -12.91 9.26
C HIS A 143 -10.90 -11.47 8.75
N GLU A 144 -10.36 -10.54 9.53
CA GLU A 144 -10.25 -9.12 9.16
C GLU A 144 -9.32 -8.93 7.95
N ILE A 145 -8.22 -9.68 7.85
CA ILE A 145 -7.33 -9.66 6.67
C ILE A 145 -8.09 -10.16 5.44
N SER A 146 -8.71 -11.33 5.50
CA SER A 146 -9.41 -11.90 4.34
C SER A 146 -10.58 -11.03 3.85
N ALA A 147 -11.23 -10.28 4.75
CA ALA A 147 -12.33 -9.37 4.43
C ALA A 147 -11.90 -8.08 3.69
N ILE A 148 -10.60 -7.73 3.70
CA ILE A 148 -10.11 -6.55 2.99
C ILE A 148 -10.20 -6.78 1.47
N ILE A 149 -10.95 -5.91 0.78
CA ILE A 149 -11.23 -6.01 -0.66
C ILE A 149 -10.00 -5.67 -1.51
N ASP A 150 -9.36 -4.54 -1.21
CA ASP A 150 -8.20 -4.07 -1.99
C ASP A 150 -6.99 -4.99 -1.75
N PRO A 151 -6.44 -5.64 -2.79
CA PRO A 151 -5.39 -6.65 -2.64
C PRO A 151 -4.08 -6.09 -2.07
N VAL A 152 -3.71 -4.83 -2.39
CA VAL A 152 -2.52 -4.20 -1.80
C VAL A 152 -2.74 -4.00 -0.30
N SER A 153 -3.88 -3.42 0.08
CA SER A 153 -4.24 -3.21 1.49
C SER A 153 -4.30 -4.53 2.27
N ARG A 154 -4.79 -5.61 1.63
CA ARG A 154 -4.81 -6.93 2.25
C ARG A 154 -3.40 -7.45 2.54
N LEU A 155 -2.46 -7.28 1.61
CA LEU A 155 -1.05 -7.63 1.85
C LEU A 155 -0.39 -6.74 2.90
N VAL A 156 -0.73 -5.45 2.96
CA VAL A 156 -0.27 -4.55 4.03
C VAL A 156 -0.75 -5.06 5.39
N ALA A 157 -2.04 -5.40 5.51
CA ALA A 157 -2.61 -5.95 6.74
C ALA A 157 -1.95 -7.26 7.17
N ALA A 158 -1.79 -8.21 6.24
CA ALA A 158 -1.06 -9.45 6.49
C ALA A 158 0.39 -9.18 6.90
N GLY A 159 1.05 -8.22 6.26
CA GLY A 159 2.45 -7.87 6.52
C GLY A 159 2.64 -7.26 7.89
N VAL A 160 1.73 -6.36 8.30
CA VAL A 160 1.69 -5.80 9.65
C VAL A 160 1.53 -6.92 10.70
N TRP A 161 0.59 -7.85 10.49
CA TRP A 161 0.37 -8.94 11.43
C TRP A 161 1.59 -9.86 11.54
N VAL A 162 2.06 -10.40 10.41
CA VAL A 162 3.15 -11.40 10.35
C VAL A 162 4.48 -10.85 10.88
N LYS A 163 4.73 -9.55 10.77
CA LYS A 163 5.97 -8.93 11.27
C LYS A 163 5.97 -8.71 12.79
N HIS A 164 4.80 -8.51 13.39
CA HIS A 164 4.70 -7.94 14.74
C HIS A 164 3.95 -8.83 15.74
N LEU A 165 3.23 -9.86 15.26
CA LEU A 165 2.36 -10.71 16.08
C LEU A 165 2.48 -12.19 15.70
N PRO A 166 2.11 -13.12 16.60
CA PRO A 166 2.00 -14.54 16.27
C PRO A 166 0.99 -14.75 15.13
N TYR A 167 1.33 -15.59 14.17
CA TYR A 167 0.52 -15.85 12.97
C TYR A 167 0.29 -17.35 12.79
N ASP A 168 -0.72 -17.69 11.98
CA ASP A 168 -1.05 -19.07 11.59
C ASP A 168 -0.86 -19.29 10.08
N GLU A 169 -1.08 -20.54 9.64
CA GLU A 169 -1.01 -20.93 8.22
C GLU A 169 -2.02 -20.15 7.37
N ASN A 170 -3.20 -19.82 7.91
CA ASN A 170 -4.27 -19.13 7.18
C ASN A 170 -3.90 -17.70 6.75
N ILE A 171 -3.26 -16.94 7.64
CA ILE A 171 -2.79 -15.58 7.34
C ILE A 171 -1.74 -15.61 6.23
N LEU A 172 -0.79 -16.54 6.31
CA LEU A 172 0.24 -16.71 5.29
C LEU A 172 -0.35 -17.12 3.94
N GLN A 173 -1.29 -18.07 3.94
CA GLN A 173 -1.92 -18.55 2.72
C GLN A 173 -2.77 -17.46 2.05
N THR A 174 -3.52 -16.67 2.84
CA THR A 174 -4.27 -15.52 2.33
C THR A 174 -3.37 -14.53 1.60
N ALA A 175 -2.18 -14.27 2.13
CA ALA A 175 -1.20 -13.38 1.49
C ALA A 175 -0.59 -13.98 0.21
N ILE A 176 -0.27 -15.28 0.22
CA ILE A 176 0.22 -16.01 -0.97
C ILE A 176 -0.82 -15.97 -2.09
N ASP A 177 -2.08 -16.27 -1.78
CA ASP A 177 -3.16 -16.31 -2.76
C ASP A 177 -3.41 -14.91 -3.34
N THR A 178 -3.36 -13.88 -2.50
CA THR A 178 -3.50 -12.49 -2.92
C THR A 178 -2.36 -12.05 -3.84
N ALA A 179 -1.10 -12.31 -3.45
CA ALA A 179 0.05 -11.94 -4.26
C ALA A 179 0.12 -12.72 -5.58
N SER A 180 -0.23 -14.01 -5.57
CA SER A 180 -0.23 -14.85 -6.76
C SER A 180 -1.31 -14.46 -7.76
N ALA A 181 -2.55 -14.18 -7.30
CA ALA A 181 -3.65 -13.73 -8.14
C ALA A 181 -3.34 -12.41 -8.87
N SER A 182 -2.57 -11.52 -8.26
CA SER A 182 -2.16 -10.24 -8.86
C SER A 182 -0.82 -10.29 -9.62
N GLY A 183 -0.15 -11.45 -9.67
CA GLY A 183 1.16 -11.59 -10.30
C GLY A 183 2.27 -10.78 -9.61
N TRP A 184 2.14 -10.54 -8.30
CA TRP A 184 3.08 -9.76 -7.51
C TRP A 184 4.17 -10.65 -6.90
N ARG A 185 5.22 -10.81 -7.69
CA ARG A 185 6.33 -11.71 -7.36
C ARG A 185 7.03 -11.38 -6.03
N ARG A 186 7.23 -10.10 -5.71
CA ARG A 186 8.02 -9.69 -4.54
C ARG A 186 7.38 -10.12 -3.21
N PRO A 187 6.12 -9.74 -2.91
CA PRO A 187 5.45 -10.25 -1.73
C PRO A 187 5.21 -11.77 -1.81
N LEU A 188 4.90 -12.33 -2.98
CA LEU A 188 4.69 -13.78 -3.14
C LEU A 188 5.89 -14.58 -2.63
N LEU A 189 7.10 -14.18 -3.04
CA LEU A 189 8.31 -14.87 -2.62
C LEU A 189 8.53 -14.75 -1.11
N ALA A 190 8.34 -13.56 -0.54
CA ALA A 190 8.50 -13.32 0.89
C ALA A 190 7.56 -14.20 1.73
N TYR A 191 6.29 -14.32 1.35
CA TYR A 191 5.34 -15.16 2.09
C TYR A 191 5.55 -16.66 1.88
N LEU A 192 5.99 -17.10 0.69
CA LEU A 192 6.38 -18.50 0.49
C LEU A 192 7.56 -18.89 1.39
N GLU A 193 8.57 -18.03 1.49
CA GLU A 193 9.71 -18.23 2.40
C GLU A 193 9.27 -18.23 3.87
N LYS A 194 8.33 -17.36 4.24
CA LYS A 194 7.76 -17.30 5.60
C LYS A 194 6.94 -18.56 5.93
N LEU A 195 6.15 -19.07 4.99
CA LEU A 195 5.39 -20.31 5.14
C LEU A 195 6.29 -21.55 5.21
N HIS A 196 7.36 -21.58 4.42
CA HIS A 196 8.39 -22.61 4.55
C HIS A 196 9.00 -22.64 5.97
N ALA A 197 9.36 -21.48 6.52
CA ALA A 197 9.88 -21.38 7.89
C ALA A 197 8.84 -21.84 8.93
N PHE A 198 7.57 -21.45 8.76
CA PHE A 198 6.47 -21.88 9.63
C PHE A 198 6.32 -23.41 9.69
N TYR A 199 6.42 -24.11 8.55
CA TYR A 199 6.37 -25.58 8.53
C TYR A 199 7.56 -26.25 9.20
N LEU A 200 8.77 -25.66 9.07
CA LEU A 200 9.94 -26.15 9.79
C LEU A 200 9.76 -26.00 11.31
N GLU A 201 9.26 -24.85 11.75
CA GLU A 201 8.98 -24.56 13.17
C GLU A 201 7.89 -25.49 13.74
N SER A 202 6.90 -25.85 12.92
CA SER A 202 5.78 -26.73 13.31
C SER A 202 6.10 -28.23 13.21
N GLY A 203 7.26 -28.60 12.66
CA GLY A 203 7.66 -30.01 12.46
C GLY A 203 7.08 -30.69 11.22
N ASP A 204 6.37 -29.95 10.35
CA ASP A 204 5.76 -30.45 9.12
C ASP A 204 6.80 -30.57 7.98
N THR A 205 7.74 -31.52 8.12
CA THR A 205 8.89 -31.64 7.22
C THR A 205 8.52 -31.88 5.75
N ASP A 206 7.40 -32.56 5.49
CA ASP A 206 6.93 -32.84 4.13
C ASP A 206 6.37 -31.57 3.45
N LYS A 207 5.56 -30.79 4.18
CA LYS A 207 5.07 -29.49 3.68
C LYS A 207 6.22 -28.51 3.46
N ALA A 208 7.20 -28.48 4.38
CA ALA A 208 8.40 -27.67 4.22
C ALA A 208 9.18 -28.05 2.96
N ARG A 209 9.46 -29.34 2.74
CA ARG A 209 10.18 -29.81 1.55
C ARG A 209 9.45 -29.43 0.26
N ALA A 210 8.14 -29.61 0.21
CA ALA A 210 7.32 -29.23 -0.95
C ALA A 210 7.40 -27.72 -1.23
N MET A 211 7.32 -26.88 -0.20
CA MET A 211 7.45 -25.43 -0.35
C MET A 211 8.84 -25.00 -0.81
N ARG A 212 9.91 -25.61 -0.29
CA ARG A 212 11.28 -25.33 -0.73
C ARG A 212 11.45 -25.58 -2.22
N ASN A 213 11.02 -26.74 -2.71
CA ASN A 213 11.14 -27.09 -4.13
C ASN A 213 10.37 -26.10 -5.02
N ARG A 214 9.19 -25.64 -4.57
CA ARG A 214 8.41 -24.61 -5.28
C ARG A 214 9.15 -23.27 -5.33
N ILE A 215 9.73 -22.84 -4.22
CA ILE A 215 10.49 -21.58 -4.15
C ILE A 215 11.69 -21.62 -5.09
N GLU A 216 12.45 -22.74 -5.09
CA GLU A 216 13.61 -22.94 -5.96
C GLU A 216 13.22 -22.84 -7.45
N LEU A 217 12.15 -23.53 -7.86
CA LEU A 217 11.64 -23.46 -9.24
C LEU A 217 11.26 -22.02 -9.65
N LEU A 218 10.56 -21.28 -8.79
CA LEU A 218 10.16 -19.89 -9.06
C LEU A 218 11.36 -18.93 -9.12
N LYS A 219 12.43 -19.21 -8.36
CA LYS A 219 13.69 -18.46 -8.43
C LYS A 219 14.41 -18.74 -9.74
N MET A 220 14.55 -20.01 -10.13
CA MET A 220 15.22 -20.40 -11.39
C MET A 220 14.56 -19.79 -12.63
N GLU A 221 13.22 -19.73 -12.70
CA GLU A 221 12.52 -19.10 -13.82
C GLU A 221 12.76 -17.58 -13.93
N LYS A 222 13.21 -16.93 -12.85
CA LYS A 222 13.59 -15.51 -12.86
C LYS A 222 14.92 -15.30 -13.56
N ASP A 223 15.90 -16.12 -13.21
CA ASP A 223 17.29 -15.94 -13.62
C ASP A 223 17.51 -16.27 -15.11
N LYS A 224 16.49 -16.85 -15.76
CA LYS A 224 16.43 -17.04 -17.22
C LYS A 224 16.13 -15.75 -18.01
N LYS A 225 15.70 -14.67 -17.36
CA LYS A 225 15.33 -13.39 -18.00
C LYS A 225 16.36 -12.31 -17.72
#